data_AF-A0A1H2MU03-F1
#
_entry.id   AF-A0A1H2MU03-F1
#
_cell.length_a   1.000
_cell.length_b   1.000
_cell.length_c   1.000
_cell.angle_alpha   90.00
_cell.angle_beta   90.00
_cell.angle_gamma   90.00
#
_symmetry.space_group_name_H-M   'P 1'
#
loop_
_entity.id
_entity.type
_entity.pdbx_description
1 polymer ?
#
loop_
_entity_poly.entity_id
_entity_poly.type
_entity_poly.pdbx_seq_one_letter_code
_entity_poly.pdbx_strand_id
1 'polypeptide(L)'
;MTPLLLDINGPEFALLLVLAVILFGPERLPDLARKAARLVSFLRATANNAQQQLTKELGPEFQNLDFRDLNPRSFIQKNLLDNSVVADVKAEIAGVGETLSESQDSLRKSIDGAKDVSPGGPADAMAAATPARTPYDSEAT
;
A
#
# COMPACT_ATOMS: atom_id res chain seq x y z
N MET A 1 -33.40 -10.98 5.37
CA MET A 1 -32.44 -10.17 4.58
C MET A 1 -31.26 -11.07 4.26
N THR A 2 -31.28 -11.73 3.11
CA THR A 2 -30.16 -12.52 2.61
C THR A 2 -29.13 -11.54 2.02
N PRO A 3 -27.89 -11.49 2.53
CA PRO A 3 -26.87 -10.62 1.96
C PRO A 3 -26.51 -11.12 0.55
N LEU A 4 -26.91 -10.35 -0.45
CA LEU A 4 -26.74 -10.53 -1.90
C LEU A 4 -25.27 -10.43 -2.36
N LEU A 5 -24.30 -10.92 -1.59
CA LEU A 5 -22.91 -10.57 -1.85
C LEU A 5 -22.24 -11.44 -2.93
N LEU A 6 -22.77 -12.63 -3.27
CA LEU A 6 -22.19 -13.49 -4.31
C LEU A 6 -23.19 -14.32 -5.15
N ASP A 7 -24.51 -14.08 -5.04
CA ASP A 7 -25.50 -14.62 -5.98
C ASP A 7 -25.59 -13.69 -7.21
N ILE A 8 -24.54 -13.68 -8.04
CA ILE A 8 -24.54 -12.94 -9.32
C ILE A 8 -25.09 -13.85 -10.42
N ASN A 9 -26.26 -13.48 -10.91
CA ASN A 9 -26.90 -14.01 -12.11
C ASN A 9 -26.49 -13.16 -13.34
N GLY A 10 -26.72 -13.72 -14.54
CA GLY A 10 -26.33 -13.10 -15.80
C GLY A 10 -26.75 -11.63 -15.99
N PRO A 11 -28.01 -11.25 -15.68
CA PRO A 11 -28.46 -9.86 -15.77
C PRO A 11 -27.72 -8.89 -14.82
N GLU A 12 -27.40 -9.34 -13.62
CA GLU A 12 -26.75 -8.58 -12.56
C GLU A 12 -25.28 -8.36 -12.89
N PHE A 13 -24.63 -9.36 -13.50
CA PHE A 13 -23.31 -9.18 -14.10
C PHE A 13 -23.33 -8.12 -15.21
N ALA A 14 -24.33 -8.15 -16.10
CA ALA A 14 -24.49 -7.15 -17.15
C ALA A 14 -24.69 -5.73 -16.56
N LEU A 15 -25.48 -5.61 -15.48
CA LEU A 15 -25.67 -4.36 -14.75
C LEU A 15 -24.34 -3.84 -14.18
N LEU A 16 -23.52 -4.69 -13.57
CA LEU A 16 -22.19 -4.30 -13.09
C LEU A 16 -21.25 -3.89 -14.21
N LEU A 17 -21.33 -4.53 -15.38
CA LEU A 17 -20.54 -4.16 -16.54
C LEU A 17 -20.92 -2.77 -17.04
N VAL A 18 -22.22 -2.48 -17.15
CA VAL A 18 -22.72 -1.14 -17.51
C VAL A 18 -22.27 -0.10 -16.48
N LEU A 19 -22.38 -0.42 -15.19
CA LEU A 19 -21.93 0.46 -14.12
C LEU A 19 -20.43 0.74 -14.22
N ALA A 20 -19.60 -0.29 -14.43
CA ALA A 20 -18.17 -0.13 -14.64
C ALA A 20 -17.86 0.77 -15.86
N VAL A 21 -18.60 0.61 -16.97
CA VAL A 21 -18.45 1.46 -18.16
C VAL A 21 -18.79 2.91 -17.85
N ILE A 22 -19.81 3.18 -17.03
CA ILE A 22 -20.19 4.54 -16.64
C ILE A 22 -19.12 5.16 -15.72
N LEU A 23 -18.62 4.43 -14.73
CA LEU A 23 -17.63 4.97 -13.77
C LEU A 23 -16.27 5.22 -14.42
N PHE A 24 -15.79 4.26 -15.21
CA PHE A 24 -14.43 4.29 -15.75
C PHE A 24 -14.38 4.77 -17.21
N GLY A 25 -15.46 4.61 -17.97
CA GLY A 25 -15.54 4.88 -19.40
C GLY A 25 -15.28 3.63 -20.26
N PRO A 26 -15.96 3.50 -21.41
CA PRO A 26 -15.81 2.34 -22.30
C PRO A 26 -14.41 2.22 -22.90
N GLU A 27 -13.70 3.35 -23.05
CA GLU A 27 -12.34 3.39 -23.58
C GLU A 27 -11.27 2.93 -22.57
N ARG A 28 -11.51 3.17 -21.26
CA ARG A 28 -10.50 2.90 -20.22
C ARG A 28 -10.51 1.46 -19.74
N LEU A 29 -11.68 0.84 -19.64
CA LEU A 29 -11.81 -0.55 -19.22
C LEU A 29 -10.98 -1.56 -20.04
N PRO A 30 -11.03 -1.57 -21.39
CA PRO A 30 -10.23 -2.51 -22.17
C PRO A 30 -8.73 -2.27 -22.00
N ASP A 31 -8.30 -1.02 -21.89
CA ASP A 31 -6.90 -0.67 -21.62
C ASP A 31 -6.43 -1.18 -20.25
N LEU A 32 -7.25 -1.01 -19.21
CA LEU A 32 -6.97 -1.52 -17.86
C LEU A 32 -6.94 -3.05 -17.84
N ALA A 33 -7.90 -3.72 -18.49
CA ALA A 33 -7.94 -5.17 -18.60
C ALA A 33 -6.69 -5.71 -19.33
N ARG A 34 -6.24 -5.06 -20.41
CA ARG A 34 -5.01 -5.41 -21.12
C ARG A 34 -3.77 -5.25 -20.25
N LYS A 35 -3.68 -4.17 -19.47
CA LYS A 35 -2.57 -3.94 -18.53
C LYS A 35 -2.54 -5.02 -17.44
N ALA A 36 -3.70 -5.34 -16.85
CA ALA A 36 -3.82 -6.41 -15.86
C ALA A 36 -3.44 -7.77 -16.45
N ALA A 37 -3.93 -8.10 -17.65
CA ALA A 37 -3.58 -9.34 -18.33
C ALA A 37 -2.07 -9.46 -18.59
N ARG A 38 -1.43 -8.37 -19.01
CA ARG A 38 0.03 -8.32 -19.17
C ARG A 38 0.75 -8.56 -17.85
N LEU A 39 0.33 -7.90 -16.78
CA LEU A 39 0.91 -8.10 -15.44
C LEU A 39 0.76 -9.56 -14.97
N VAL A 40 -0.41 -10.15 -15.13
CA VAL A 40 -0.67 -11.55 -14.78
C VAL A 40 0.20 -12.48 -15.62
N SER A 41 0.31 -12.24 -16.92
CA SER A 41 1.16 -13.05 -17.82
C SER A 41 2.64 -12.94 -17.45
N PHE A 42 3.10 -11.74 -17.10
CA PHE A 42 4.46 -11.47 -16.68
C PHE A 42 4.75 -12.16 -15.34
N LEU A 43 3.87 -12.01 -14.35
CA LEU A 43 4.03 -12.64 -13.05
C LEU A 43 4.06 -14.16 -13.16
N ARG A 44 3.18 -14.75 -13.99
CA ARG A 44 3.18 -16.19 -14.27
C ARG A 44 4.49 -16.65 -14.92
N ALA A 45 4.98 -15.91 -15.92
CA ALA A 45 6.25 -16.24 -16.58
C ALA A 45 7.45 -16.13 -15.63
N THR A 46 7.53 -15.05 -14.85
CA THR A 46 8.59 -14.81 -13.87
C THR A 46 8.57 -15.86 -12.75
N ALA A 47 7.38 -16.22 -12.24
CA ALA A 47 7.24 -17.28 -11.24
C ALA A 47 7.72 -18.64 -11.78
N ASN A 48 7.34 -19.00 -13.00
CA ASN A 48 7.79 -20.25 -13.63
C ASN A 48 9.31 -20.27 -13.85
N ASN A 49 9.91 -19.16 -14.30
CA ASN A 49 11.36 -19.07 -14.51
C ASN A 49 12.13 -19.18 -13.18
N ALA A 50 11.67 -18.48 -12.14
CA ALA A 50 12.27 -18.55 -10.81
C ALA A 50 12.16 -19.98 -10.24
N GLN A 51 11.02 -20.64 -10.40
CA GLN A 51 10.82 -22.03 -9.99
C GLN A 51 11.78 -22.97 -10.74
N GLN A 52 11.97 -22.77 -12.04
CA GLN A 52 12.92 -23.56 -12.84
C GLN A 52 14.36 -23.35 -12.37
N GLN A 53 14.77 -22.12 -12.07
CA GLN A 53 16.11 -21.83 -11.56
C GLN A 53 16.34 -22.48 -10.18
N LEU A 54 15.36 -22.36 -9.28
CA LEU A 54 15.43 -22.92 -7.93
C LEU A 54 15.50 -24.46 -7.97
N THR A 55 14.75 -25.08 -8.89
CA THR A 55 14.77 -26.53 -9.12
C THR A 55 16.11 -27.02 -9.70
N LYS A 56 16.76 -26.22 -10.55
CA LYS A 56 18.06 -26.56 -11.15
C LYS A 56 19.20 -26.49 -10.15
N GLU A 57 19.20 -25.51 -9.27
CA GLU A 57 20.30 -25.25 -8.32
C GLU A 57 20.16 -26.05 -7.01
N LEU A 58 18.94 -26.32 -6.55
CA LEU A 58 18.69 -26.97 -5.25
C LEU A 58 18.22 -28.42 -5.35
N GLY A 59 18.11 -28.97 -6.57
CA GLY A 59 17.70 -30.35 -6.82
C GLY A 59 16.19 -30.60 -6.69
N PRO A 60 15.72 -31.81 -7.08
CA PRO A 60 14.30 -32.18 -7.11
C PRO A 60 13.61 -32.20 -5.74
N GLU A 61 14.35 -32.06 -4.63
CA GLU A 61 13.81 -31.99 -3.27
C GLU A 61 12.81 -30.84 -3.05
N PHE A 62 12.86 -29.77 -3.87
CA PHE A 62 11.89 -28.65 -3.84
C PHE A 62 10.72 -28.80 -4.83
N GLN A 63 10.72 -29.81 -5.72
CA GLN A 63 9.59 -30.08 -6.63
C GLN A 63 8.37 -30.66 -5.89
N ASN A 64 8.57 -31.22 -4.69
CA ASN A 64 7.50 -31.81 -3.87
C ASN A 64 6.68 -30.76 -3.11
N LEU A 65 6.99 -29.47 -3.25
CA LEU A 65 6.10 -28.41 -2.82
C LEU A 65 5.00 -28.27 -3.87
N ASP A 66 3.82 -28.81 -3.56
CA ASP A 66 2.68 -28.92 -4.46
C ASP A 66 1.99 -27.55 -4.70
N PHE A 67 2.64 -26.67 -5.45
CA PHE A 67 2.16 -25.31 -5.77
C PHE A 67 0.80 -25.26 -6.48
N ARG A 68 0.23 -26.41 -6.86
CA ARG A 68 -1.03 -26.51 -7.60
C ARG A 68 -2.27 -26.61 -6.73
N ASP A 69 -2.14 -26.91 -5.43
CA ASP A 69 -3.29 -27.07 -4.51
C ASP A 69 -3.23 -26.17 -3.27
N LEU A 70 -2.28 -25.24 -3.26
CA LEU A 70 -2.05 -24.37 -2.13
C LEU A 70 -2.85 -23.08 -2.27
N ASN A 71 -4.03 -23.08 -1.66
CA ASN A 71 -4.67 -21.86 -1.18
C ASN A 71 -3.56 -20.97 -0.56
N PRO A 72 -3.31 -19.75 -1.06
CA PRO A 72 -2.11 -18.98 -0.71
C PRO A 72 -2.03 -18.72 0.80
N ARG A 73 -3.20 -18.62 1.44
CA ARG A 73 -3.35 -18.54 2.90
C ARG A 73 -2.76 -19.76 3.62
N SER A 74 -3.01 -20.97 3.13
CA SER A 74 -2.49 -22.22 3.71
C SER A 74 -1.00 -22.43 3.43
N PHE A 75 -0.46 -21.94 2.30
CA PHE A 75 0.97 -22.07 1.99
C PHE A 75 1.84 -21.22 2.90
N ILE A 76 1.43 -19.95 3.06
CA ILE A 76 2.05 -19.00 3.97
C ILE A 76 1.93 -19.50 5.40
N GLN A 77 0.76 -20.01 5.78
CA GLN A 77 0.54 -20.55 7.12
C GLN A 77 1.44 -21.74 7.43
N LYS A 78 1.64 -22.67 6.49
CA LYS A 78 2.42 -23.89 6.73
C LYS A 78 3.92 -23.72 6.53
N ASN A 79 4.36 -22.85 5.62
CA ASN A 79 5.80 -22.68 5.31
C ASN A 79 6.43 -21.49 6.04
N LEU A 80 5.68 -20.42 6.30
CA LEU A 80 6.21 -19.26 7.03
C LEU A 80 6.00 -19.38 8.54
N LEU A 81 4.88 -19.94 9.04
CA LEU A 81 4.66 -20.03 10.50
C LEU A 81 5.45 -21.16 11.19
N ASP A 82 5.86 -22.20 10.47
CA ASP A 82 6.67 -23.30 11.04
C ASP A 82 8.17 -23.00 11.10
N ASN A 83 8.63 -21.91 10.47
CA ASN A 83 10.04 -21.54 10.50
C ASN A 83 10.26 -20.30 11.38
N SER A 84 11.31 -20.37 12.18
CA SER A 84 11.86 -19.36 13.12
C SER A 84 11.87 -17.90 12.63
N VAL A 85 11.74 -17.67 11.32
CA VAL A 85 11.63 -16.38 10.64
C VAL A 85 10.44 -15.54 11.15
N VAL A 86 9.32 -16.15 11.54
CA VAL A 86 8.15 -15.38 12.04
C VAL A 86 8.42 -14.77 13.42
N ALA A 87 9.23 -15.40 14.26
CA ALA A 87 9.60 -14.82 15.55
C ALA A 87 10.45 -13.56 15.36
N ASP A 88 11.43 -13.60 14.46
CA ASP A 88 12.29 -12.45 14.14
C ASP A 88 11.52 -11.33 13.44
N VAL A 89 10.73 -11.64 12.41
CA VAL A 89 9.94 -10.64 11.68
C VAL A 89 8.85 -10.03 12.58
N LYS A 90 8.23 -10.82 13.46
CA LYS A 90 7.25 -10.30 14.43
C LYS A 90 7.90 -9.43 15.49
N ALA A 91 9.12 -9.76 15.93
CA ALA A 91 9.89 -8.94 16.84
C ALA A 91 10.31 -7.60 16.19
N GLU A 92 10.74 -7.64 14.93
CA GLU A 92 11.14 -6.45 14.17
C GLU A 92 9.94 -5.52 13.88
N ILE A 93 8.81 -6.08 13.46
CA ILE A 93 7.56 -5.31 13.24
C ILE A 93 7.02 -4.77 14.57
N ALA A 94 7.12 -5.51 15.67
CA ALA A 94 6.73 -5.02 17.00
C ALA A 94 7.60 -3.83 17.43
N GLY A 95 8.93 -3.90 17.25
CA GLY A 95 9.84 -2.79 17.54
C GLY A 95 9.60 -1.55 16.67
N VAL A 96 9.26 -1.75 15.39
CA VAL A 96 8.85 -0.63 14.51
C VAL A 96 7.50 -0.04 14.96
N GLY A 97 6.57 -0.87 15.42
CA GLY A 97 5.29 -0.41 15.97
C GLY A 97 5.46 0.43 17.24
N GLU A 98 6.36 0.01 18.14
CA GLU A 98 6.68 0.76 19.36
C GLU A 98 7.34 2.11 19.07
N THR A 99 8.35 2.15 18.21
CA THR A 99 9.03 3.40 17.82
C THR A 99 8.10 4.38 17.11
N LEU A 100 7.16 3.86 16.30
CA LEU A 100 6.14 4.68 15.65
C LEU A 100 5.09 5.20 16.64
N SER A 101 4.69 4.40 17.62
CA SER A 101 3.76 4.83 18.68
C SER A 101 4.39 5.89 19.58
N GLU A 102 5.67 5.72 19.93
CA GLU A 102 6.43 6.69 20.72
C GLU A 102 6.64 8.01 19.97
N SER A 103 6.92 7.91 18.66
CA SER A 103 6.97 9.06 17.77
C SER A 103 5.60 9.74 17.66
N GLN A 104 4.51 8.98 17.63
CA GLN A 104 3.16 9.53 17.56
C GLN A 104 2.75 10.21 18.87
N ASP A 105 3.10 9.64 20.02
CA ASP A 105 2.78 10.22 21.34
C ASP A 105 3.64 11.46 21.65
N SER A 106 4.91 11.47 21.23
CA SER A 106 5.76 12.66 21.32
C SER A 106 5.25 13.80 20.43
N LEU A 107 4.82 13.50 19.19
CA LEU A 107 4.18 14.48 18.32
C LEU A 107 2.86 14.98 18.90
N ARG A 108 2.01 14.10 19.43
CA ARG A 108 0.76 14.49 20.12
C ARG A 108 1.05 15.42 21.30
N LYS A 109 2.06 15.10 22.10
CA LYS A 109 2.48 15.90 23.26
C LYS A 109 3.06 17.26 22.86
N SER A 110 3.79 17.34 21.75
CA SER A 110 4.24 18.62 21.19
C SER A 110 3.10 19.47 20.65
N ILE A 111 2.06 18.84 20.06
CA ILE A 111 0.87 19.54 19.55
C ILE A 111 -0.02 20.03 20.69
N ASP A 112 -0.20 19.24 21.76
CA ASP A 112 -0.94 19.68 22.95
C ASP A 112 -0.14 20.72 23.76
N GLY A 113 1.19 20.57 23.87
CA GLY A 113 2.06 21.59 24.47
C GLY A 113 2.06 22.91 23.69
N ALA A 114 1.85 22.87 22.36
CA ALA A 114 1.67 24.06 21.53
C ALA A 114 0.27 24.70 21.68
N LYS A 115 -0.73 23.97 22.18
CA LYS A 115 -2.03 24.57 22.56
C LYS A 115 -1.93 25.36 23.87
N ASP A 116 -1.04 24.96 24.79
CA ASP A 116 -0.81 25.66 26.07
C ASP A 116 0.10 26.89 25.94
N VAL A 117 0.88 26.99 24.86
CA VAL A 117 1.68 28.19 24.52
C VAL A 117 1.05 28.90 23.32
N SER A 118 -0.11 29.51 23.55
CA SER A 118 -0.73 30.44 22.59
C SER A 118 -0.45 31.89 23.01
N PRO A 119 0.56 32.57 22.42
CA PRO A 119 0.55 34.02 22.35
C PRO A 119 -0.26 34.43 21.12
N GLY A 120 -1.48 34.91 21.34
CA GLY A 120 -2.19 35.73 20.37
C GLY A 120 -2.89 34.98 19.23
N GLY A 121 -4.22 34.99 19.26
CA GLY A 121 -5.05 34.56 18.14
C GLY A 121 -4.91 35.48 16.91
N PRO A 122 -5.53 35.11 15.77
CA PRO A 122 -5.36 35.75 14.46
C PRO A 122 -5.84 37.21 14.34
N ALA A 123 -6.22 37.86 15.45
CA ALA A 123 -6.57 39.27 15.48
C ALA A 123 -5.35 40.21 15.52
N ASP A 124 -4.21 39.78 16.07
CA ASP A 124 -3.02 40.64 16.22
C ASP A 124 -2.06 40.57 15.02
N ALA A 125 -2.18 39.55 14.17
CA ALA A 125 -1.37 39.41 12.96
C ALA A 125 -1.72 40.46 11.88
N MET A 126 -2.83 41.19 12.01
CA MET A 126 -3.23 42.22 11.05
C MET A 126 -2.71 43.62 11.39
N ALA A 127 -2.02 43.80 12.52
CA ALA A 127 -1.40 45.08 12.91
C ALA A 127 0.08 45.23 12.49
N ALA A 128 0.74 44.16 12.03
CA ALA A 128 2.17 44.17 11.67
C ALA A 128 2.44 44.11 10.15
N ALA A 129 1.45 44.42 9.31
CA ALA A 129 1.64 44.58 7.88
C ALA A 129 2.30 45.93 7.55
N THR A 130 3.63 45.99 7.59
CA THR A 130 4.41 46.97 6.83
C THR A 130 5.41 46.20 5.97
N PRO A 131 5.35 46.29 4.62
CA PRO A 131 6.31 45.60 3.77
C PRO A 131 7.68 46.27 3.92
N ALA A 132 8.64 45.54 4.47
CA ALA A 132 10.04 45.94 4.46
C ALA A 132 10.51 46.02 2.99
N ARG A 133 10.84 47.23 2.52
CA ARG A 133 11.50 47.44 1.23
C ARG A 133 12.88 46.79 1.28
N THR A 134 13.13 45.81 0.42
CA THR A 134 14.48 45.26 0.22
C THR A 134 15.38 46.32 -0.44
N PRO A 135 16.56 46.63 0.11
CA PRO A 135 17.49 47.60 -0.49
C PRO A 135 18.03 47.12 -1.84
N TYR A 136 18.25 48.04 -2.78
CA TYR A 136 18.89 47.76 -4.07
C TYR A 136 20.39 47.47 -3.87
N ASP A 137 20.89 46.39 -4.50
CA ASP A 137 22.31 46.00 -4.53
C ASP A 137 23.00 46.66 -5.73
N SER A 138 24.01 47.48 -5.47
CA SER A 138 24.73 48.29 -6.46
C SER A 138 26.07 47.68 -6.91
N GLU A 139 26.41 46.46 -6.50
CA GLU A 139 27.70 45.81 -6.83
C GLU A 139 27.57 44.73 -7.92
N ALA A 140 26.39 44.56 -8.54
CA ALA A 140 26.21 43.65 -9.67
C ALA A 140 26.57 44.33 -11.01
N THR A 141 27.86 44.34 -11.38
CA THR A 141 28.36 44.57 -12.76
C THR A 141 29.60 43.73 -13.02
#